data_AF-A0A5N3R1Q5-F1
#
_entry.id   AF-A0A5N3R1Q5-F1
#
_cell.length_a   1.000
_cell.length_b   1.000
_cell.length_c   1.000
_cell.angle_alpha   90.00
_cell.angle_beta   90.00
_cell.angle_gamma   90.00
#
_symmetry.space_group_name_H-M   'P 1'
#
loop_
_entity.id
_entity.type
_entity.pdbx_description
1 polymer ?
#
loop_
_entity_poly.entity_id
_entity_poly.type
_entity_poly.pdbx_seq_one_letter_code
_entity_poly.pdbx_strand_id
1 'polypeptide(L)'
;MENSFAITSTFIAYLIMMLAIGVIAYKRTSNSTDYFLGGRALGPWPAALSAGASDMSGWLLLGLPGYAYAAGFEAFWLAGGLLVGTWANWLISAKRLRTYSITTDALTLPEFLARRFNDTSKLIQTISAFFILLFFLFYTSSGLVAGGKLFETVFGLDYTTAVIIGTVCVVSYTLFGGFLAVSWTDLVQGLLMSAALLIVPIAAMNGGLGQLSSDLHNINPELLTLWNDAKGEPLSAIAIISLAAWGLGYFGQPHILARFKATRTNKDLGTARRIAVVWTALSMAGAMLVGLVGLIYVTNSGAPKLDDGEKIFMLLVNAMFHPVIAGILLAAILAAIMSTADSQLLVSSSAMAEDLYKQVLKKDATSEEIVRVGRFAVVIISLIALFLAMTPDSSVLGLVSYAWAGFGAAFGPAIVLSLYWSRMNRNGALAGIVVGGVTIVMWKQLTGGWFDVYEIVPGIIFSAISIVVVSLITGEPEESVKKQHEKFEKQLVELD
;
A
#
# COMPACT_ATOMS: atom_id res chain seq x y z
N MET A 1 9.29 -0.29 -32.67
CA MET A 1 9.65 1.14 -32.69
C MET A 1 8.46 2.04 -33.08
N GLU A 2 7.60 1.70 -34.04
CA GLU A 2 6.39 2.50 -34.35
C GLU A 2 5.41 2.63 -33.17
N ASN A 3 5.19 1.56 -32.40
CA ASN A 3 4.32 1.61 -31.21
C ASN A 3 4.84 2.52 -30.09
N SER A 4 6.15 2.79 -30.06
CA SER A 4 6.80 3.54 -28.98
C SER A 4 6.36 5.00 -28.95
N PHE A 5 6.14 5.63 -30.11
CA PHE A 5 5.74 7.04 -30.17
C PHE A 5 4.33 7.26 -29.60
N ALA A 6 3.38 6.39 -29.96
CA ALA A 6 2.01 6.46 -29.44
C ALA A 6 1.98 6.25 -27.91
N ILE A 7 2.67 5.21 -27.43
CA ILE A 7 2.74 4.91 -25.99
C ILE A 7 3.43 6.06 -25.22
N THR A 8 4.57 6.54 -25.71
CA THR A 8 5.27 7.70 -25.12
C THR A 8 4.36 8.92 -25.06
N SER A 9 3.64 9.22 -26.14
CA SER A 9 2.72 10.36 -26.20
C SER A 9 1.59 10.24 -25.17
N THR A 10 1.03 9.04 -24.98
CA THR A 10 0.01 8.81 -23.94
C THR A 10 0.57 8.94 -22.53
N PHE A 11 1.82 8.50 -22.28
CA PHE A 11 2.48 8.67 -20.99
C PHE A 11 2.73 10.14 -20.68
N ILE A 12 3.21 10.92 -21.66
CA ILE A 12 3.40 12.37 -21.50
C ILE A 12 2.07 13.05 -21.22
N ALA A 13 1.01 12.73 -21.98
CA ALA A 13 -0.32 13.29 -21.76
C ALA A 13 -0.85 12.95 -20.35
N TYR A 14 -0.67 11.71 -19.90
CA TYR A 14 -1.00 11.25 -18.56
C TYR A 14 -0.24 12.05 -17.48
N LEU A 15 1.09 12.20 -17.62
CA LEU A 15 1.92 12.94 -16.67
C LEU A 15 1.53 14.42 -16.59
N ILE A 16 1.24 15.05 -17.74
CA ILE A 16 0.74 16.44 -17.80
C ILE A 16 -0.60 16.57 -17.07
N MET A 17 -1.52 15.62 -17.28
CA MET A 17 -2.81 15.62 -16.59
C MET A 17 -2.64 15.49 -15.07
N MET A 18 -1.76 14.61 -14.60
CA MET A 18 -1.47 14.46 -13.17
C MET A 18 -0.84 15.72 -12.58
N LEU A 19 0.15 16.31 -13.26
CA LEU A 19 0.75 17.58 -12.88
C LEU A 19 -0.28 18.70 -12.79
N ALA A 20 -1.20 18.80 -13.76
CA ALA A 20 -2.25 19.81 -13.77
C ALA A 20 -3.20 19.67 -12.55
N ILE A 21 -3.68 18.45 -12.27
CA ILE A 21 -4.53 18.16 -11.11
C ILE A 21 -3.77 18.49 -9.81
N GLY A 22 -2.50 18.05 -9.72
CA GLY A 22 -1.64 18.29 -8.58
C GLY A 22 -1.44 19.78 -8.28
N VAL A 23 -1.15 20.58 -9.31
CA VAL A 23 -0.98 22.04 -9.18
C VAL A 23 -2.28 22.73 -8.77
N ILE A 24 -3.42 22.34 -9.34
CA ILE A 24 -4.74 22.91 -8.99
C ILE A 24 -5.06 22.66 -7.52
N ALA A 25 -4.82 21.43 -7.03
CA ALA A 25 -5.05 21.06 -5.65
C ALA A 25 -4.02 21.69 -4.69
N TYR A 26 -2.75 21.78 -5.10
CA TYR A 26 -1.68 22.41 -4.33
C TYR A 26 -1.97 23.89 -4.01
N LYS A 27 -2.59 24.63 -4.93
CA LYS A 27 -3.01 26.02 -4.71
C LYS A 27 -4.00 26.19 -3.55
N ARG A 28 -4.57 25.11 -3.01
CA ARG A 28 -5.44 25.11 -1.82
C ARG A 28 -4.70 24.77 -0.52
N THR A 29 -3.38 24.59 -0.58
CA THR A 29 -2.54 24.25 0.58
C THR A 29 -1.88 25.53 1.12
N SER A 30 -2.14 25.86 2.39
CA SER A 30 -1.62 27.09 3.00
C SER A 30 -0.73 26.87 4.23
N ASN A 31 -0.90 25.74 4.92
CA ASN A 31 -0.22 25.43 6.19
C ASN A 31 0.12 23.93 6.32
N SER A 32 0.75 23.52 7.43
CA SER A 32 1.18 22.12 7.65
C SER A 32 0.00 21.14 7.78
N THR A 33 -1.14 21.56 8.36
CA THR A 33 -2.36 20.74 8.42
C THR A 33 -2.92 20.47 7.03
N ASP A 34 -2.91 21.48 6.15
CA ASP A 34 -3.28 21.30 4.75
C ASP A 34 -2.29 20.38 4.02
N TYR A 35 -0.99 20.55 4.29
CA TYR A 35 0.06 19.80 3.61
C TYR A 35 0.08 18.31 3.99
N PHE A 36 -0.12 17.97 5.27
CA PHE A 36 -0.03 16.57 5.75
C PHE A 36 -1.39 15.86 5.85
N LEU A 37 -2.51 16.58 5.96
CA LEU A 37 -3.83 15.99 6.18
C LEU A 37 -4.94 16.59 5.31
N GLY A 38 -4.61 17.50 4.39
CA GLY A 38 -5.60 18.13 3.50
C GLY A 38 -6.72 18.85 4.23
N GLY A 39 -6.45 19.39 5.43
CA GLY A 39 -7.44 20.10 6.24
C GLY A 39 -8.60 19.23 6.73
N ARG A 40 -8.47 17.89 6.70
CA ARG A 40 -9.55 16.93 7.00
C ARG A 40 -10.80 17.16 6.15
N ALA A 41 -10.62 17.48 4.86
CA ALA A 41 -11.73 17.85 3.97
C ALA A 41 -12.11 16.75 2.96
N LEU A 42 -11.55 15.53 3.06
CA LEU A 42 -11.82 14.50 2.06
C LEU A 42 -13.27 14.00 2.13
N GLY A 43 -13.96 14.09 1.00
CA GLY A 43 -15.23 13.39 0.79
C GLY A 43 -15.04 11.88 0.60
N PRO A 44 -16.14 11.11 0.52
CA PRO A 44 -16.09 9.65 0.52
C PRO A 44 -15.35 9.05 -0.67
N TRP A 45 -15.45 9.66 -1.85
CA TRP A 45 -14.79 9.18 -3.08
C TRP A 45 -13.26 9.36 -3.03
N PRO A 46 -12.71 10.57 -2.82
CA PRO A 46 -11.27 10.73 -2.63
C PRO A 46 -10.74 9.91 -1.46
N ALA A 47 -11.44 9.84 -0.32
CA ALA A 47 -10.98 9.05 0.81
C ALA A 47 -10.85 7.55 0.47
N ALA A 48 -11.84 6.98 -0.23
CA ALA A 48 -11.87 5.58 -0.60
C ALA A 48 -10.83 5.22 -1.67
N LEU A 49 -10.84 5.95 -2.80
CA LEU A 49 -9.98 5.64 -3.93
C LEU A 49 -8.53 6.07 -3.68
N SER A 50 -8.29 7.11 -2.88
CA SER A 50 -6.92 7.43 -2.44
C SER A 50 -6.36 6.37 -1.50
N ALA A 51 -7.16 5.90 -0.54
CA ALA A 51 -6.75 4.80 0.31
C ALA A 51 -6.47 3.53 -0.51
N GLY A 52 -7.33 3.21 -1.49
CA GLY A 52 -7.17 2.04 -2.36
C GLY A 52 -6.01 2.13 -3.34
N ALA A 53 -5.82 3.27 -4.02
CA ALA A 53 -4.73 3.43 -5.00
C ALA A 53 -3.35 3.50 -4.34
N SER A 54 -3.24 4.17 -3.19
CA SER A 54 -1.98 4.24 -2.42
C SER A 54 -1.60 2.90 -1.76
N ASP A 55 -2.57 2.01 -1.59
CA ASP A 55 -2.41 0.64 -1.10
C ASP A 55 -2.02 -0.33 -2.22
N MET A 56 -2.80 -0.30 -3.31
CA MET A 56 -2.77 -1.27 -4.39
C MET A 56 -1.73 -0.92 -5.45
N SER A 57 -0.47 -0.74 -5.06
CA SER A 57 0.64 -0.26 -5.90
C SER A 57 0.86 -0.99 -7.23
N GLY A 58 2.01 -0.77 -7.90
CA GLY A 58 2.41 -1.58 -9.06
C GLY A 58 2.27 -3.10 -8.86
N TRP A 59 2.30 -3.61 -7.63
CA TRP A 59 2.04 -5.02 -7.33
C TRP A 59 0.65 -5.51 -7.75
N LEU A 60 -0.39 -4.67 -7.75
CA LEU A 60 -1.74 -5.07 -8.15
C LEU A 60 -1.82 -5.38 -9.66
N LEU A 61 -1.09 -4.63 -10.50
CA LEU A 61 -1.06 -4.85 -11.94
C LEU A 61 0.03 -5.81 -12.41
N LEU A 62 1.03 -6.08 -11.56
CA LEU A 62 2.19 -6.89 -11.90
C LEU A 62 2.24 -8.16 -11.04
N GLY A 63 2.37 -8.00 -9.72
CA GLY A 63 2.53 -9.07 -8.74
C GLY A 63 1.38 -10.06 -8.67
N LEU A 64 0.14 -9.60 -8.41
CA LEU A 64 -1.01 -10.49 -8.30
C LEU A 64 -1.36 -11.20 -9.63
N PRO A 65 -1.38 -10.51 -10.79
CA PRO A 65 -1.54 -11.18 -12.07
C PRO A 65 -0.42 -12.19 -12.34
N GLY A 66 0.82 -11.87 -12.00
CA GLY A 66 1.95 -12.78 -12.13
C GLY A 66 1.83 -14.02 -11.23
N TYR A 67 1.34 -13.85 -10.01
CA TYR A 67 1.06 -14.97 -9.11
C TYR A 67 -0.10 -15.83 -9.63
N ALA A 68 -1.20 -15.22 -10.09
CA ALA A 68 -2.32 -15.95 -10.68
C ALA A 68 -1.95 -16.66 -12.00
N TYR A 69 -1.04 -16.08 -12.79
CA TYR A 69 -0.45 -16.73 -13.97
C TYR A 69 0.33 -18.00 -13.60
N ALA A 70 1.04 -17.98 -12.48
CA ALA A 70 1.86 -19.10 -12.02
C ALA A 70 1.06 -20.18 -11.26
N ALA A 71 0.10 -19.76 -10.42
CA ALA A 71 -0.54 -20.61 -9.42
C ALA A 71 -2.08 -20.76 -9.60
N GLY A 72 -2.67 -20.08 -10.58
CA GLY A 72 -4.11 -20.19 -10.84
C GLY A 72 -4.97 -19.66 -9.68
N PHE A 73 -5.99 -20.43 -9.29
CA PHE A 73 -6.96 -20.06 -8.26
C PHE A 73 -6.39 -20.05 -6.84
N GLU A 74 -5.21 -20.62 -6.61
CA GLU A 74 -4.46 -20.46 -5.35
C GLU A 74 -4.29 -18.96 -4.96
N ALA A 75 -4.15 -18.09 -5.98
CA ALA A 75 -4.09 -16.63 -5.80
C ALA A 75 -5.31 -16.03 -5.07
N PHE A 76 -6.43 -16.76 -5.00
CA PHE A 76 -7.60 -16.36 -4.24
C PHE A 76 -7.31 -16.23 -2.73
N TRP A 77 -6.41 -17.01 -2.16
CA TRP A 77 -6.08 -16.85 -0.73
C TRP A 77 -5.47 -15.49 -0.43
N LEU A 78 -4.61 -15.01 -1.33
CA LEU A 78 -4.03 -13.67 -1.25
C LEU A 78 -5.09 -12.59 -1.47
N ALA A 79 -5.81 -12.67 -2.60
CA ALA A 79 -6.81 -11.68 -2.99
C ALA A 79 -7.99 -11.60 -2.00
N GLY A 80 -8.48 -12.76 -1.56
CA GLY A 80 -9.56 -12.89 -0.58
C GLY A 80 -9.14 -12.43 0.81
N GLY A 81 -7.94 -12.81 1.26
CA GLY A 81 -7.35 -12.31 2.50
C GLY A 81 -7.27 -10.79 2.53
N LEU A 82 -6.77 -10.20 1.43
CA LEU A 82 -6.73 -8.75 1.27
C LEU A 82 -8.12 -8.12 1.27
N LEU A 83 -9.09 -8.65 0.53
CA LEU A 83 -10.45 -8.10 0.49
C LEU A 83 -11.12 -8.10 1.88
N VAL A 84 -10.97 -9.20 2.63
CA VAL A 84 -11.45 -9.30 4.02
C VAL A 84 -10.70 -8.30 4.90
N GLY A 85 -9.39 -8.18 4.74
CA GLY A 85 -8.55 -7.22 5.46
C GLY A 85 -8.97 -5.76 5.21
N THR A 86 -9.21 -5.38 3.95
CA THR A 86 -9.71 -4.05 3.58
C THR A 86 -11.04 -3.79 4.30
N TRP A 87 -12.01 -4.68 4.14
CA TRP A 87 -13.33 -4.54 4.75
C TRP A 87 -13.23 -4.41 6.29
N ALA A 88 -12.44 -5.28 6.92
CA ALA A 88 -12.25 -5.30 8.36
C ALA A 88 -11.56 -4.01 8.85
N ASN A 89 -10.51 -3.53 8.18
CA ASN A 89 -9.82 -2.30 8.57
C ASN A 89 -10.74 -1.07 8.47
N TRP A 90 -11.51 -0.95 7.39
CA TRP A 90 -12.49 0.13 7.27
C TRP A 90 -13.60 0.05 8.33
N LEU A 91 -14.06 -1.15 8.66
CA LEU A 91 -15.09 -1.37 9.69
C LEU A 91 -14.57 -1.06 11.10
N ILE A 92 -13.38 -1.54 11.44
CA ILE A 92 -12.83 -1.54 12.80
C ILE A 92 -12.08 -0.24 13.11
N SER A 93 -11.26 0.23 12.17
CA SER A 93 -10.29 1.31 12.43
C SER A 93 -10.79 2.68 11.98
N ALA A 94 -11.46 2.78 10.83
CA ALA A 94 -11.60 4.07 10.14
C ALA A 94 -12.34 5.14 10.97
N LYS A 95 -13.55 4.85 11.46
CA LYS A 95 -14.35 5.80 12.26
C LYS A 95 -13.63 6.18 13.56
N ARG A 96 -13.10 5.18 14.26
CA ARG A 96 -12.44 5.37 15.55
C ARG A 96 -11.15 6.17 15.42
N LEU A 97 -10.30 5.81 14.47
CA LEU A 97 -9.04 6.52 14.24
C LEU A 97 -9.29 7.96 13.81
N ARG A 98 -10.29 8.23 12.96
CA ARG A 98 -10.68 9.60 12.61
C ARG A 98 -11.04 10.40 13.85
N THR A 99 -12.03 9.95 14.62
CA THR A 99 -12.48 10.66 15.83
C THR A 99 -11.34 10.83 16.82
N TYR A 100 -10.58 9.77 17.14
CA TYR A 100 -9.54 9.86 18.15
C TYR A 100 -8.41 10.80 17.73
N SER A 101 -8.03 10.80 16.45
CA SER A 101 -7.04 11.75 15.94
C SER A 101 -7.48 13.21 16.03
N ILE A 102 -8.79 13.49 16.04
CA ILE A 102 -9.33 14.84 16.31
C ILE A 102 -9.24 15.13 17.81
N THR A 103 -9.60 14.17 18.67
CA THR A 103 -9.50 14.31 20.13
C THR A 103 -8.08 14.64 20.57
N THR A 104 -7.07 14.05 19.93
CA THR A 104 -5.65 14.27 20.23
C THR A 104 -4.99 15.34 19.36
N ASP A 105 -5.70 15.91 18.38
CA ASP A 105 -5.17 16.86 17.40
C ASP A 105 -3.89 16.38 16.65
N ALA A 106 -3.82 15.08 16.34
CA ALA A 106 -2.62 14.47 15.76
C ALA A 106 -2.62 14.47 14.23
N LEU A 107 -1.53 14.93 13.61
CA LEU A 107 -1.31 14.98 12.16
C LEU A 107 -0.75 13.67 11.62
N THR A 108 0.25 13.08 12.28
CA THR A 108 0.88 11.81 11.87
C THR A 108 0.36 10.62 12.69
N LEU A 109 0.66 9.40 12.25
CA LEU A 109 0.35 8.19 13.02
C LEU A 109 1.24 8.05 14.27
N PRO A 110 2.57 8.28 14.18
CA PRO A 110 3.45 8.35 15.35
C PRO A 110 2.99 9.38 16.38
N GLU A 111 2.60 10.57 15.92
CA GLU A 111 2.08 11.62 16.80
C GLU A 111 0.76 11.22 17.47
N PHE A 112 -0.13 10.55 16.74
CA PHE A 112 -1.36 10.02 17.33
C PHE A 112 -1.05 9.07 18.49
N LEU A 113 -0.17 8.08 18.28
CA LEU A 113 0.22 7.14 19.32
C LEU A 113 0.90 7.84 20.50
N ALA A 114 1.81 8.78 20.25
CA ALA A 114 2.47 9.53 21.31
C ALA A 114 1.47 10.36 22.15
N ARG A 115 0.56 11.10 21.51
CA ARG A 115 -0.45 11.92 22.19
C ARG A 115 -1.54 11.08 22.85
N ARG A 116 -1.89 9.93 22.28
CA ARG A 116 -2.82 8.94 22.86
C ARG A 116 -2.37 8.49 24.26
N PHE A 117 -1.06 8.34 24.47
CA PHE A 117 -0.48 7.86 25.72
C PHE A 117 0.26 8.94 26.52
N ASN A 118 0.09 10.22 26.17
CA ASN A 118 0.79 11.35 26.81
C ASN A 118 2.33 11.14 26.88
N ASP A 119 2.94 10.60 25.83
CA ASP A 119 4.37 10.28 25.82
C ASP A 119 5.25 11.55 25.73
N THR A 120 5.75 12.00 26.88
CA THR A 120 6.66 13.14 27.00
C THR A 120 8.10 12.83 26.55
N SER A 121 8.49 11.55 26.56
CA SER A 121 9.84 11.11 26.17
C SER A 121 10.09 11.13 24.67
N LYS A 122 9.01 11.18 23.86
CA LYS A 122 9.01 11.08 22.40
C LYS A 122 9.49 9.75 21.82
N LEU A 123 9.74 8.73 22.66
CA LEU A 123 10.22 7.43 22.21
C LEU A 123 9.25 6.73 21.27
N ILE A 124 7.94 6.78 21.53
CA ILE A 124 6.94 6.19 20.62
C ILE A 124 7.06 6.85 19.24
N GLN A 125 7.15 8.18 19.21
CA GLN A 125 7.19 8.95 17.98
C GLN A 125 8.48 8.67 17.18
N THR A 126 9.65 8.73 17.82
CA THR A 126 10.96 8.49 17.20
C THR A 126 11.12 7.05 16.69
N ILE A 127 10.73 6.05 17.50
CA ILE A 127 10.84 4.64 17.11
C ILE A 127 9.85 4.29 15.99
N SER A 128 8.64 4.86 16.05
CA SER A 128 7.69 4.71 14.94
C SER A 128 8.23 5.32 13.66
N ALA A 129 8.82 6.53 13.72
CA ALA A 129 9.43 7.16 12.55
C ALA A 129 10.57 6.31 11.96
N PHE A 130 11.41 5.69 12.81
CA PHE A 130 12.44 4.77 12.34
C PHE A 130 11.87 3.59 11.55
N PHE A 131 10.88 2.86 12.11
CA PHE A 131 10.27 1.72 11.40
C PHE A 131 9.52 2.16 10.14
N ILE A 132 8.89 3.35 10.18
CA ILE A 132 8.24 3.93 9.01
C ILE A 132 9.23 4.13 7.87
N LEU A 133 10.36 4.79 8.16
CA LEU A 133 11.40 5.05 7.17
C LEU A 133 12.04 3.76 6.66
N LEU A 134 12.29 2.79 7.56
CA LEU A 134 12.87 1.50 7.21
C LEU A 134 12.00 0.72 6.22
N PHE A 135 10.72 0.52 6.54
CA PHE A 135 9.84 -0.30 5.69
C PHE A 135 9.39 0.45 4.43
N PHE A 136 9.23 1.78 4.47
CA PHE A 136 8.96 2.53 3.24
C PHE A 136 10.11 2.55 2.27
N LEU A 137 11.35 2.35 2.72
CA LEU A 137 12.48 2.19 1.82
C LEU A 137 12.28 1.01 0.86
N PHE A 138 11.94 -0.17 1.41
CA PHE A 138 11.69 -1.38 0.62
C PHE A 138 10.43 -1.24 -0.24
N TYR A 139 9.38 -0.62 0.30
CA TYR A 139 8.14 -0.43 -0.45
C TYR A 139 8.33 0.57 -1.61
N THR A 140 9.02 1.68 -1.39
CA THR A 140 9.33 2.64 -2.46
C THR A 140 10.19 1.96 -3.53
N SER A 141 11.18 1.16 -3.12
CA SER A 141 12.03 0.39 -4.04
C SER A 141 11.21 -0.56 -4.92
N SER A 142 10.19 -1.23 -4.37
CA SER A 142 9.31 -2.10 -5.17
C SER A 142 8.57 -1.35 -6.28
N GLY A 143 8.16 -0.11 -6.02
CA GLY A 143 7.56 0.77 -7.03
C GLY A 143 8.54 1.14 -8.14
N LEU A 144 9.80 1.39 -7.79
CA LEU A 144 10.86 1.68 -8.77
C LEU A 144 11.21 0.45 -9.62
N VAL A 145 11.26 -0.75 -9.02
CA VAL A 145 11.42 -2.03 -9.73
C VAL A 145 10.25 -2.24 -10.71
N ALA A 146 9.01 -2.01 -10.27
CA ALA A 146 7.83 -2.08 -11.13
C ALA A 146 7.92 -1.10 -12.31
N GLY A 147 8.39 0.12 -12.06
CA GLY A 147 8.66 1.11 -13.11
C GLY A 147 9.74 0.63 -14.08
N GLY A 148 10.84 0.09 -13.58
CA GLY A 148 11.90 -0.51 -14.38
C GLY A 148 11.39 -1.62 -15.29
N LYS A 149 10.65 -2.59 -14.74
CA LYS A 149 10.03 -3.68 -15.52
C LYS A 149 9.09 -3.15 -16.60
N LEU A 150 8.34 -2.08 -16.31
CA LEU A 150 7.48 -1.42 -17.29
C LEU A 150 8.28 -0.84 -18.46
N PHE A 151 9.28 0.00 -18.16
CA PHE A 151 10.04 0.66 -19.21
C PHE A 151 10.91 -0.33 -20.00
N GLU A 152 11.47 -1.35 -19.34
CA GLU A 152 12.20 -2.45 -19.97
C GLU A 152 11.30 -3.21 -20.95
N THR A 153 10.12 -3.66 -20.50
CA THR A 153 9.22 -4.50 -21.31
C THR A 153 8.62 -3.73 -22.49
N VAL A 154 8.27 -2.46 -22.29
CA VAL A 154 7.54 -1.67 -23.30
C VAL A 154 8.48 -1.05 -24.33
N PHE A 155 9.65 -0.56 -23.89
CA PHE A 155 10.58 0.18 -24.76
C PHE A 155 11.82 -0.64 -25.15
N GLY A 156 12.01 -1.84 -24.60
CA GLY A 156 13.17 -2.68 -24.87
C GLY A 156 14.48 -2.07 -24.36
N LEU A 157 14.39 -1.25 -23.30
CA LEU A 157 15.55 -0.64 -22.65
C LEU A 157 16.27 -1.67 -21.79
N ASP A 158 17.57 -1.46 -21.53
CA ASP A 158 18.23 -2.22 -20.47
C ASP A 158 17.60 -1.89 -19.11
N TYR A 159 17.54 -2.88 -18.22
CA TYR A 159 16.88 -2.78 -16.93
C TYR A 159 17.38 -1.58 -16.10
N THR A 160 18.69 -1.32 -16.07
CA THR A 160 19.28 -0.23 -15.29
C THR A 160 18.79 1.12 -15.78
N THR A 161 18.84 1.38 -17.10
CA THR A 161 18.30 2.60 -17.71
C THR A 161 16.80 2.73 -17.48
N ALA A 162 16.06 1.62 -17.59
CA ALA A 162 14.62 1.58 -17.37
C ALA A 162 14.24 1.98 -15.94
N VAL A 163 14.95 1.47 -14.92
CA VAL A 163 14.75 1.82 -13.51
C VAL A 163 15.08 3.30 -13.26
N ILE A 164 16.17 3.82 -13.84
CA ILE A 164 16.54 5.25 -13.70
C ILE A 164 15.44 6.15 -14.27
N ILE A 165 14.97 5.86 -15.49
CA ILE A 165 13.89 6.63 -16.13
C ILE A 165 12.62 6.53 -15.29
N GLY A 166 12.23 5.33 -14.87
CA GLY A 166 11.06 5.12 -14.02
C GLY A 166 11.14 5.91 -12.72
N THR A 167 12.33 5.96 -12.10
CA THR A 167 12.57 6.74 -10.89
C THR A 167 12.44 8.23 -11.12
N VAL A 168 13.02 8.77 -12.20
CA VAL A 168 12.88 10.18 -12.55
C VAL A 168 11.41 10.52 -12.79
N CYS A 169 10.66 9.68 -13.50
CA CYS A 169 9.23 9.87 -13.72
C CYS A 169 8.42 9.88 -12.42
N VAL A 170 8.69 8.95 -11.50
CA VAL A 170 7.96 8.83 -10.23
C VAL A 170 8.32 9.99 -9.28
N VAL A 171 9.61 10.25 -9.05
CA VAL A 171 10.08 11.21 -8.05
C VAL A 171 9.82 12.66 -8.48
N SER A 172 9.93 12.98 -9.77
CA SER A 172 9.76 14.35 -10.28
C SER A 172 8.38 14.93 -9.96
N TYR A 173 7.33 14.10 -9.98
CA TYR A 173 5.97 14.52 -9.64
C TYR A 173 5.75 14.62 -8.12
N THR A 174 6.30 13.69 -7.34
CA THR A 174 6.10 13.63 -5.88
C THR A 174 6.54 14.88 -5.13
N LEU A 175 7.55 15.59 -5.62
CA LEU A 175 8.11 16.78 -4.95
C LEU A 175 7.15 17.99 -4.91
N PHE A 176 6.14 18.02 -5.78
CA PHE A 176 5.24 19.17 -5.95
C PHE A 176 3.88 19.01 -5.26
N GLY A 177 3.57 17.82 -4.71
CA GLY A 177 2.28 17.51 -4.10
C GLY A 177 2.22 17.73 -2.58
N GLY A 178 1.07 18.18 -2.08
CA GLY A 178 0.65 18.03 -0.68
C GLY A 178 -0.48 17.00 -0.57
N PHE A 179 -0.86 16.58 0.63
CA PHE A 179 -1.81 15.48 0.88
C PHE A 179 -3.13 15.58 0.08
N LEU A 180 -3.67 16.79 -0.09
CA LEU A 180 -4.87 17.00 -0.88
C LEU A 180 -4.64 16.74 -2.38
N ALA A 181 -3.50 17.21 -2.93
CA ALA A 181 -3.15 16.98 -4.33
C ALA A 181 -3.01 15.49 -4.62
N VAL A 182 -2.27 14.80 -3.76
CA VAL A 182 -2.13 13.35 -3.75
C VAL A 182 -3.49 12.66 -3.76
N SER A 183 -4.38 13.02 -2.84
CA SER A 183 -5.68 12.35 -2.71
C SER A 183 -6.57 12.47 -3.96
N TRP A 184 -6.44 13.57 -4.70
CA TRP A 184 -7.20 13.77 -5.94
C TRP A 184 -6.56 13.10 -7.15
N THR A 185 -5.23 13.07 -7.25
CA THR A 185 -4.57 12.28 -8.30
C THR A 185 -4.78 10.80 -8.08
N ASP A 186 -4.71 10.33 -6.84
CA ASP A 186 -4.97 8.94 -6.49
C ASP A 186 -6.39 8.50 -6.89
N LEU A 187 -7.38 9.38 -6.78
CA LEU A 187 -8.74 9.08 -7.23
C LEU A 187 -8.76 8.72 -8.72
N VAL A 188 -8.13 9.55 -9.55
CA VAL A 188 -8.09 9.34 -11.01
C VAL A 188 -7.24 8.12 -11.34
N GLN A 189 -6.10 7.96 -10.66
CA GLN A 189 -5.19 6.83 -10.83
C GLN A 189 -5.86 5.51 -10.45
N GLY A 190 -6.56 5.44 -9.31
CA GLY A 190 -7.30 4.27 -8.87
C GLY A 190 -8.42 3.87 -9.83
N LEU A 191 -9.15 4.83 -10.40
CA LEU A 191 -10.14 4.55 -11.45
C LEU A 191 -9.48 3.97 -12.69
N LEU A 192 -8.39 4.58 -13.16
CA LEU A 192 -7.63 4.09 -14.32
C LEU A 192 -7.11 2.66 -14.10
N MET A 193 -6.57 2.36 -12.92
CA MET A 193 -6.11 1.03 -12.53
C MET A 193 -7.23 -0.02 -12.60
N SER A 194 -8.36 0.24 -11.93
CA SER A 194 -9.49 -0.69 -11.96
C SER A 194 -10.07 -0.88 -13.37
N ALA A 195 -10.13 0.19 -14.17
CA ALA A 195 -10.57 0.09 -15.56
C ALA A 195 -9.62 -0.80 -16.37
N ALA A 196 -8.30 -0.62 -16.23
CA ALA A 196 -7.33 -1.42 -16.96
C ALA A 196 -7.39 -2.91 -16.57
N LEU A 197 -7.51 -3.20 -15.27
CA LEU A 197 -7.64 -4.56 -14.75
C LEU A 197 -8.93 -5.27 -15.17
N LEU A 198 -9.99 -4.54 -15.50
CA LEU A 198 -11.23 -5.13 -16.01
C LEU A 198 -11.22 -5.23 -17.54
N ILE A 199 -10.74 -4.20 -18.25
CA ILE A 199 -10.76 -4.14 -19.71
C ILE A 199 -9.83 -5.20 -20.33
N VAL A 200 -8.61 -5.33 -19.82
CA VAL A 200 -7.59 -6.23 -20.39
C VAL A 200 -8.04 -7.70 -20.42
N PRO A 201 -8.45 -8.32 -19.31
CA PRO A 201 -8.86 -9.72 -19.34
C PRO A 201 -10.18 -9.91 -20.11
N ILE A 202 -11.11 -8.96 -20.06
CA ILE A 202 -12.37 -9.06 -20.84
C ILE A 202 -12.07 -9.07 -22.34
N ALA A 203 -11.16 -8.23 -22.81
CA ALA A 203 -10.77 -8.19 -24.22
C ALA A 203 -9.99 -9.44 -24.65
N ALA A 204 -9.22 -10.04 -23.74
CA ALA A 204 -8.41 -11.22 -24.03
C ALA A 204 -9.18 -12.55 -23.89
N MET A 205 -10.33 -12.58 -23.21
CA MET A 205 -11.18 -13.78 -23.09
C MET A 205 -11.98 -14.05 -24.37
N ASN A 206 -11.87 -15.27 -24.89
CA ASN A 206 -12.76 -15.77 -25.93
C ASN A 206 -13.89 -16.59 -25.29
N GLY A 207 -15.16 -16.24 -25.51
CA GLY A 207 -16.30 -17.07 -25.06
C GLY A 207 -16.71 -16.93 -23.57
N GLY A 208 -16.10 -16.00 -22.83
CA GLY A 208 -16.48 -15.68 -21.44
C GLY A 208 -16.01 -16.70 -20.38
N LEU A 209 -16.58 -16.61 -19.18
CA LEU A 209 -16.10 -17.37 -18.01
C LEU A 209 -16.24 -18.91 -18.14
N GLY A 210 -17.26 -19.37 -18.87
CA GLY A 210 -17.45 -20.81 -19.10
C GLY A 210 -16.33 -21.41 -19.96
N GLN A 211 -15.97 -20.71 -21.05
CA GLN A 211 -14.85 -21.11 -21.90
C GLN A 211 -13.52 -20.98 -21.17
N LEU A 212 -13.32 -19.88 -20.41
CA LEU A 212 -12.14 -19.70 -19.55
C LEU A 212 -11.90 -20.90 -18.63
N SER A 213 -12.95 -21.37 -17.94
CA SER A 213 -12.87 -22.54 -17.06
C SER A 213 -12.49 -23.80 -17.84
N SER A 214 -13.11 -24.05 -19.00
CA SER A 214 -12.79 -25.18 -19.85
C SER A 214 -11.33 -25.15 -20.35
N ASP A 215 -10.87 -23.99 -20.82
CA ASP A 215 -9.52 -23.83 -21.35
C ASP A 215 -8.47 -24.03 -20.26
N LEU A 216 -8.68 -23.46 -19.07
CA LEU A 216 -7.81 -23.69 -17.92
C LEU A 216 -7.78 -25.17 -17.52
N HIS A 217 -8.94 -25.83 -17.49
CA HIS A 217 -9.03 -27.26 -17.15
C HIS A 217 -8.24 -28.13 -18.15
N ASN A 218 -8.29 -27.79 -19.44
CA ASN A 218 -7.54 -28.50 -20.48
C ASN A 218 -6.02 -28.26 -20.38
N ILE A 219 -5.60 -27.09 -19.90
CA ILE A 219 -4.18 -26.80 -19.64
C ILE A 219 -3.72 -27.57 -18.40
N ASN A 220 -4.41 -27.38 -17.28
CA ASN A 220 -4.15 -28.06 -16.02
C ASN A 220 -5.36 -27.89 -15.08
N PRO A 221 -6.06 -28.98 -14.70
CA PRO A 221 -7.24 -28.91 -13.84
C PRO A 221 -6.92 -28.34 -12.43
N GLU A 222 -5.69 -28.48 -11.96
CA GLU A 222 -5.27 -28.02 -10.63
C GLU A 222 -5.31 -26.50 -10.50
N LEU A 223 -5.22 -25.76 -11.61
CA LEU A 223 -5.32 -24.29 -11.66
C LEU A 223 -6.68 -23.74 -11.23
N LEU A 224 -7.72 -24.58 -11.18
CA LEU A 224 -9.07 -24.21 -10.76
C LEU A 224 -9.36 -24.58 -9.30
N THR A 225 -8.40 -25.20 -8.62
CA THR A 225 -8.57 -25.62 -7.23
C THR A 225 -8.11 -24.52 -6.27
N LEU A 226 -8.68 -24.52 -5.05
CA LEU A 226 -8.27 -23.62 -3.97
C LEU A 226 -7.31 -24.28 -2.98
N TRP A 227 -7.15 -25.60 -3.04
CA TRP A 227 -6.53 -26.40 -1.98
C TRP A 227 -5.31 -27.17 -2.45
N ASN A 228 -5.05 -27.20 -3.75
CA ASN A 228 -3.88 -27.84 -4.34
C ASN A 228 -3.08 -26.79 -5.10
N ASP A 229 -1.76 -26.98 -5.13
CA ASP A 229 -0.88 -26.17 -5.97
C ASP A 229 -1.02 -26.56 -7.45
N ALA A 230 -0.36 -25.82 -8.33
CA ALA A 230 -0.39 -26.12 -9.77
C ALA A 230 0.25 -27.49 -10.14
N LYS A 231 0.86 -28.22 -9.21
CA LYS A 231 1.40 -29.58 -9.42
C LYS A 231 0.45 -30.67 -8.92
N GLY A 232 -0.67 -30.29 -8.29
CA GLY A 232 -1.65 -31.21 -7.71
C GLY A 232 -1.36 -31.60 -6.26
N GLU A 233 -0.34 -31.00 -5.63
CA GLU A 233 -0.03 -31.27 -4.23
C GLU A 233 -0.89 -30.40 -3.30
N PRO A 234 -1.42 -30.94 -2.19
CA PRO A 234 -2.20 -30.14 -1.25
C PRO A 234 -1.40 -28.97 -0.68
N LEU A 235 -1.99 -27.77 -0.71
CA LEU A 235 -1.42 -26.59 -0.08
C LEU A 235 -1.26 -26.82 1.42
N SER A 236 -0.07 -26.53 1.91
CA SER A 236 0.18 -26.57 3.35
C SER A 236 -0.64 -25.50 4.08
N ALA A 237 -0.96 -25.74 5.35
CA ALA A 237 -1.57 -24.72 6.21
C ALA A 237 -0.71 -23.44 6.27
N ILE A 238 0.62 -23.60 6.21
CA ILE A 238 1.58 -22.49 6.18
C ILE A 238 1.36 -21.62 4.94
N ALA A 239 1.22 -22.22 3.76
CA ALA A 239 0.97 -21.48 2.51
C ALA A 239 -0.35 -20.71 2.57
N ILE A 240 -1.45 -21.39 2.95
CA ILE A 240 -2.79 -20.78 3.02
C ILE A 240 -2.81 -19.62 4.03
N ILE A 241 -2.28 -19.85 5.24
CA ILE A 241 -2.20 -18.81 6.28
C ILE A 241 -1.35 -17.64 5.79
N SER A 242 -0.22 -17.91 5.15
CA SER A 242 0.69 -16.88 4.65
C SER A 242 0.04 -15.98 3.59
N LEU A 243 -0.67 -16.56 2.63
CA LEU A 243 -1.38 -15.82 1.60
C LEU A 243 -2.53 -15.01 2.20
N ALA A 244 -3.37 -15.63 3.03
CA ALA A 244 -4.51 -14.95 3.65
C ALA A 244 -4.08 -13.84 4.63
N ALA A 245 -2.94 -13.98 5.31
CA ALA A 245 -2.45 -13.06 6.31
C ALA A 245 -2.04 -11.69 5.76
N TRP A 246 -1.91 -11.51 4.45
CA TRP A 246 -1.76 -10.19 3.84
C TRP A 246 -2.88 -9.23 4.28
N GLY A 247 -4.11 -9.72 4.49
CA GLY A 247 -5.21 -8.93 5.02
C GLY A 247 -4.94 -8.31 6.40
N LEU A 248 -4.03 -8.86 7.19
CA LEU A 248 -3.69 -8.33 8.51
C LEU A 248 -2.84 -7.05 8.45
N GLY A 249 -2.15 -6.79 7.34
CA GLY A 249 -1.26 -5.64 7.23
C GLY A 249 -1.98 -4.29 7.17
N TYR A 250 -3.24 -4.26 6.71
CA TYR A 250 -4.03 -3.03 6.55
C TYR A 250 -4.11 -2.17 7.82
N PHE A 251 -4.15 -2.81 8.98
CA PHE A 251 -4.29 -2.14 10.27
C PHE A 251 -3.06 -1.32 10.65
N GLY A 252 -1.92 -1.57 10.02
CA GLY A 252 -0.64 -0.92 10.32
C GLY A 252 -0.15 0.08 9.27
N GLN A 253 -0.83 0.20 8.12
CA GLN A 253 -0.32 0.98 6.99
C GLN A 253 -0.48 2.50 7.19
N PRO A 254 0.59 3.28 7.45
CA PRO A 254 0.43 4.69 7.83
C PRO A 254 -0.18 5.55 6.73
N HIS A 255 0.16 5.26 5.47
CA HIS A 255 -0.33 5.98 4.29
C HIS A 255 -1.83 5.76 4.05
N ILE A 256 -2.35 4.55 4.29
CA ILE A 256 -3.78 4.23 4.24
C ILE A 256 -4.51 4.88 5.40
N LEU A 257 -4.02 4.68 6.63
CA LEU A 257 -4.65 5.18 7.85
C LEU A 257 -4.75 6.71 7.89
N ALA A 258 -3.82 7.43 7.24
CA ALA A 258 -3.88 8.87 7.07
C ALA A 258 -5.16 9.33 6.34
N ARG A 259 -5.68 8.56 5.36
CA ARG A 259 -6.93 8.90 4.64
C ARG A 259 -8.15 8.83 5.55
N PHE A 260 -8.17 7.89 6.50
CA PHE A 260 -9.26 7.82 7.49
C PHE A 260 -9.28 9.09 8.35
N LYS A 261 -8.11 9.51 8.83
CA LYS A 261 -7.94 10.75 9.62
C LYS A 261 -8.33 12.00 8.82
N ALA A 262 -8.02 12.04 7.53
CA ALA A 262 -8.30 13.17 6.64
C ALA A 262 -9.75 13.24 6.14
N THR A 263 -10.58 12.24 6.45
CA THR A 263 -11.98 12.24 6.01
C THR A 263 -12.79 13.30 6.74
N ARG A 264 -13.71 13.95 6.02
CA ARG A 264 -14.48 15.11 6.51
C ARG A 264 -15.44 14.79 7.65
N THR A 265 -16.19 13.69 7.58
CA THR A 265 -17.18 13.30 8.61
C THR A 265 -17.13 11.78 8.88
N ASN A 266 -17.67 11.34 10.01
CA ASN A 266 -17.80 9.91 10.29
C ASN A 266 -18.80 9.23 9.35
N LYS A 267 -19.92 9.90 9.03
CA LYS A 267 -20.87 9.43 8.01
C LYS A 267 -20.22 9.17 6.65
N ASP A 268 -19.29 10.04 6.21
CA ASP A 268 -18.57 9.85 4.95
C ASP A 268 -17.76 8.56 4.92
N LEU A 269 -17.23 8.09 6.07
CA LEU A 269 -16.45 6.85 6.16
C LEU A 269 -17.28 5.59 5.86
N GLY A 270 -18.58 5.59 6.20
CA GLY A 270 -19.47 4.47 5.87
C GLY A 270 -19.65 4.30 4.35
N THR A 271 -19.80 5.43 3.64
CA THR A 271 -19.86 5.46 2.18
C THR A 271 -18.50 5.13 1.56
N ALA A 272 -17.43 5.73 2.08
CA ALA A 272 -16.06 5.48 1.62
C ALA A 272 -15.68 4.00 1.73
N ARG A 273 -16.04 3.33 2.83
CA ARG A 273 -15.85 1.88 2.99
C ARG A 273 -16.49 1.09 1.86
N ARG A 274 -17.75 1.39 1.51
CA ARG A 274 -18.45 0.65 0.44
C ARG A 274 -17.74 0.83 -0.90
N ILE A 275 -17.34 2.07 -1.21
CA ILE A 275 -16.59 2.39 -2.43
C ILE A 275 -15.26 1.61 -2.44
N ALA A 276 -14.49 1.68 -1.35
CA ALA A 276 -13.18 1.04 -1.25
C ALA A 276 -13.27 -0.49 -1.38
N VAL A 277 -14.23 -1.13 -0.70
CA VAL A 277 -14.41 -2.59 -0.75
C VAL A 277 -14.86 -3.06 -2.14
N VAL A 278 -15.81 -2.34 -2.77
CA VAL A 278 -16.26 -2.68 -4.13
C VAL A 278 -15.12 -2.50 -5.13
N TRP A 279 -14.40 -1.38 -5.05
CA TRP A 279 -13.26 -1.12 -5.92
C TRP A 279 -12.14 -2.16 -5.75
N THR A 280 -11.85 -2.56 -4.50
CA THR A 280 -10.86 -3.60 -4.21
C THR A 280 -11.30 -4.94 -4.77
N ALA A 281 -12.55 -5.35 -4.56
CA ALA A 281 -13.09 -6.61 -5.08
C ALA A 281 -12.99 -6.69 -6.61
N LEU A 282 -13.40 -5.61 -7.30
CA LEU A 282 -13.32 -5.54 -8.77
C LEU A 282 -11.87 -5.59 -9.27
N SER A 283 -10.97 -4.87 -8.61
CA SER A 283 -9.56 -4.80 -8.99
C SER A 283 -8.84 -6.13 -8.75
N MET A 284 -9.08 -6.80 -7.61
CA MET A 284 -8.57 -8.14 -7.31
C MET A 284 -9.06 -9.16 -8.34
N ALA A 285 -10.36 -9.17 -8.63
CA ALA A 285 -10.94 -10.08 -9.61
C ALA A 285 -10.34 -9.85 -11.01
N GLY A 286 -10.21 -8.59 -11.43
CA GLY A 286 -9.55 -8.21 -12.67
C GLY A 286 -8.08 -8.69 -12.73
N ALA A 287 -7.31 -8.46 -11.67
CA ALA A 287 -5.92 -8.89 -11.58
C ALA A 287 -5.75 -10.42 -11.67
N MET A 288 -6.60 -11.18 -10.97
CA MET A 288 -6.61 -12.64 -11.09
C MET A 288 -6.95 -13.06 -12.53
N LEU A 289 -7.98 -12.46 -13.13
CA LEU A 289 -8.37 -12.77 -14.51
C LEU A 289 -7.26 -12.47 -15.51
N VAL A 290 -6.50 -11.37 -15.33
CA VAL A 290 -5.33 -11.07 -16.18
C VAL A 290 -4.33 -12.23 -16.15
N GLY A 291 -4.00 -12.75 -14.97
CA GLY A 291 -3.05 -13.86 -14.84
C GLY A 291 -3.55 -15.13 -15.53
N LEU A 292 -4.81 -15.49 -15.28
CA LEU A 292 -5.44 -16.70 -15.82
C LEU A 292 -5.58 -16.66 -17.34
N VAL A 293 -6.09 -15.55 -17.88
CA VAL A 293 -6.25 -15.36 -19.33
C VAL A 293 -4.89 -15.22 -20.01
N GLY A 294 -3.94 -14.59 -19.33
CA GLY A 294 -2.56 -14.52 -19.76
C GLY A 294 -1.92 -15.89 -19.92
N LEU A 295 -2.18 -16.82 -19.00
CA LEU A 295 -1.70 -18.19 -19.09
C LEU A 295 -2.25 -18.91 -20.33
N ILE A 296 -3.56 -18.78 -20.58
CA ILE A 296 -4.19 -19.33 -21.80
C ILE A 296 -3.55 -18.72 -23.04
N TYR A 297 -3.41 -17.40 -23.08
CA TYR A 297 -2.84 -16.69 -24.23
C TYR A 297 -1.44 -17.21 -24.54
N VAL A 298 -0.54 -17.27 -23.55
CA VAL A 298 0.83 -17.75 -23.74
C VAL A 298 0.86 -19.21 -24.19
N THR A 299 0.03 -20.06 -23.59
CA THR A 299 -0.03 -21.50 -23.91
C THR A 299 -0.55 -21.74 -25.34
N ASN A 300 -1.58 -21.01 -25.77
CA ASN A 300 -2.25 -21.26 -27.06
C ASN A 300 -1.59 -20.53 -28.24
N SER A 301 -0.96 -19.37 -28.01
CA SER A 301 -0.34 -18.57 -29.09
C SER A 301 1.06 -19.07 -29.49
N GLY A 302 1.65 -19.97 -28.71
CA GLY A 302 3.05 -20.38 -28.88
C GLY A 302 4.04 -19.28 -28.48
N ALA A 303 3.57 -18.22 -27.80
CA ALA A 303 4.46 -17.22 -27.21
C ALA A 303 5.41 -17.89 -26.20
N PRO A 304 6.67 -17.41 -26.08
CA PRO A 304 7.58 -17.93 -25.07
C PRO A 304 6.96 -17.84 -23.69
N LYS A 305 7.13 -18.89 -22.89
CA LYS A 305 6.76 -18.86 -21.47
C LYS A 305 7.50 -17.69 -20.82
N LEU A 306 6.79 -16.93 -20.00
CA LEU A 306 7.40 -15.82 -19.26
C LEU A 306 8.24 -16.39 -18.12
N ASP A 307 9.53 -16.03 -18.09
CA ASP A 307 10.39 -16.27 -16.93
C ASP A 307 9.93 -15.42 -15.73
N ASP A 308 9.45 -14.21 -16.02
CA ASP A 308 8.89 -13.28 -15.03
C ASP A 308 7.37 -13.10 -15.27
N GLY A 309 6.58 -13.78 -14.44
CA GLY A 309 5.12 -13.68 -14.47
C GLY A 309 4.60 -12.26 -14.23
N GLU A 310 5.36 -11.39 -13.55
CA GLU A 310 4.96 -10.00 -13.32
C GLU A 310 4.85 -9.19 -14.63
N LYS A 311 5.36 -9.71 -15.75
CA LYS A 311 5.23 -9.11 -17.09
C LYS A 311 3.94 -9.46 -17.84
N ILE A 312 3.10 -10.35 -17.30
CA ILE A 312 1.93 -10.90 -18.02
C ILE A 312 0.91 -9.84 -18.44
N PHE A 313 0.64 -8.86 -17.58
CA PHE A 313 -0.29 -7.77 -17.88
C PHE A 313 0.21 -6.96 -19.09
N MET A 314 1.50 -6.59 -19.10
CA MET A 314 2.09 -5.79 -20.17
C MET A 314 2.11 -6.55 -21.49
N LEU A 315 2.39 -7.85 -21.44
CA LEU A 315 2.35 -8.72 -22.62
C LEU A 315 0.95 -8.76 -23.24
N LEU A 316 -0.09 -8.98 -22.44
CA LEU A 316 -1.47 -8.98 -22.93
C LEU A 316 -1.86 -7.62 -23.53
N VAL A 317 -1.51 -6.52 -22.87
CA VAL A 317 -1.82 -5.18 -23.35
C VAL A 317 -1.19 -4.91 -24.72
N ASN A 318 0.10 -5.23 -24.88
CA ASN A 318 0.82 -5.03 -26.14
C ASN A 318 0.33 -5.95 -27.27
N ALA A 319 -0.13 -7.15 -26.92
CA ALA A 319 -0.62 -8.12 -27.90
C ALA A 319 -2.03 -7.81 -28.40
N MET A 320 -2.91 -7.30 -27.53
CA MET A 320 -4.35 -7.23 -27.79
C MET A 320 -4.84 -5.85 -28.21
N PHE A 321 -4.12 -4.78 -27.87
CA PHE A 321 -4.64 -3.41 -28.04
C PHE A 321 -3.84 -2.60 -29.04
N HIS A 322 -4.55 -1.70 -29.74
CA HIS A 322 -3.93 -0.66 -30.55
C HIS A 322 -2.96 0.18 -29.70
N PRO A 323 -1.78 0.62 -30.21
CA PRO A 323 -0.73 1.26 -29.41
C PRO A 323 -1.17 2.45 -28.54
N VAL A 324 -2.16 3.23 -28.99
CA VAL A 324 -2.74 4.32 -28.20
C VAL A 324 -3.50 3.80 -26.98
N ILE A 325 -4.34 2.77 -27.16
CA ILE A 325 -5.10 2.17 -26.05
C ILE A 325 -4.13 1.43 -25.13
N ALA A 326 -3.17 0.70 -25.71
CA ALA A 326 -2.10 0.06 -24.96
C ALA A 326 -1.35 1.06 -24.07
N GLY A 327 -1.00 2.23 -24.61
CA GLY A 327 -0.36 3.29 -23.84
C GLY A 327 -1.20 3.81 -22.67
N ILE A 328 -2.52 3.97 -22.84
CA ILE A 328 -3.43 4.36 -21.74
C ILE A 328 -3.49 3.27 -20.66
N LEU A 329 -3.60 2.00 -21.06
CA LEU A 329 -3.66 0.86 -20.14
C LEU A 329 -2.32 0.64 -19.41
N LEU A 330 -1.19 0.82 -20.09
CA LEU A 330 0.15 0.77 -19.49
C LEU A 330 0.40 1.97 -18.58
N ALA A 331 -0.19 3.14 -18.86
CA ALA A 331 -0.15 4.28 -17.95
C ALA A 331 -0.88 3.97 -16.62
N ALA A 332 -1.76 2.97 -16.56
CA ALA A 332 -2.35 2.49 -15.31
C ALA A 332 -1.29 1.86 -14.37
N ILE A 333 -0.23 1.26 -14.91
CA ILE A 333 0.91 0.76 -14.12
C ILE A 333 1.67 1.95 -13.52
N LEU A 334 1.99 2.97 -14.34
CA LEU A 334 2.59 4.21 -13.83
C LEU A 334 1.71 4.86 -12.76
N ALA A 335 0.39 4.89 -12.98
CA ALA A 335 -0.57 5.41 -12.03
C ALA A 335 -0.53 4.68 -10.67
N ALA A 336 -0.47 3.35 -10.69
CA ALA A 336 -0.36 2.55 -9.48
C ALA A 336 0.95 2.79 -8.73
N ILE A 337 2.07 2.88 -9.47
CA ILE A 337 3.38 3.14 -8.88
C ILE A 337 3.43 4.55 -8.28
N MET A 338 2.98 5.56 -9.03
CA MET A 338 3.08 6.96 -8.64
C MET A 338 2.18 7.30 -7.44
N SER A 339 0.92 6.84 -7.42
CA SER A 339 -0.01 7.06 -6.29
C SER A 339 0.55 6.51 -4.97
N THR A 340 1.15 5.32 -5.04
CA THR A 340 1.76 4.70 -3.87
C THR A 340 3.05 5.41 -3.47
N ALA A 341 3.98 5.62 -4.42
CA ALA A 341 5.26 6.25 -4.14
C ALA A 341 5.08 7.66 -3.57
N ASP A 342 4.14 8.46 -4.11
CA ASP A 342 3.87 9.79 -3.55
C ASP A 342 3.42 9.70 -2.10
N SER A 343 2.55 8.73 -1.78
CA SER A 343 1.90 8.65 -0.48
C SER A 343 2.89 8.21 0.58
N GLN A 344 3.77 7.28 0.21
CA GLN A 344 4.84 6.77 1.06
C GLN A 344 5.92 7.82 1.27
N LEU A 345 6.31 8.55 0.22
CA LEU A 345 7.28 9.63 0.31
C LEU A 345 6.74 10.81 1.12
N LEU A 346 5.45 11.14 1.01
CA LEU A 346 4.80 12.16 1.83
C LEU A 346 4.77 11.77 3.31
N VAL A 347 4.41 10.52 3.63
CA VAL A 347 4.45 10.05 5.03
C VAL A 347 5.89 9.99 5.53
N SER A 348 6.84 9.51 4.74
CA SER A 348 8.27 9.50 5.09
C SER A 348 8.82 10.90 5.32
N SER A 349 8.40 11.87 4.49
CA SER A 349 8.71 13.30 4.64
C SER A 349 8.24 13.82 6.00
N SER A 350 6.99 13.54 6.38
CA SER A 350 6.46 13.91 7.71
C SER A 350 7.16 13.19 8.86
N ALA A 351 7.47 11.90 8.71
CA ALA A 351 8.20 11.14 9.72
C ALA A 351 9.62 11.70 9.95
N MET A 352 10.31 12.09 8.87
CA MET A 352 11.62 12.72 8.99
C MET A 352 11.52 14.13 9.57
N ALA A 353 10.59 14.96 9.08
CA ALA A 353 10.53 16.37 9.42
C ALA A 353 9.84 16.66 10.76
N GLU A 354 8.64 16.13 10.98
CA GLU A 354 7.85 16.37 12.20
C GLU A 354 8.24 15.41 13.32
N ASP A 355 8.44 14.11 13.03
CA ASP A 355 8.62 13.09 14.07
C ASP A 355 10.07 12.91 14.52
N LEU A 356 11.06 13.12 13.64
CA LEU A 356 12.49 13.08 13.97
C LEU A 356 13.11 14.47 14.11
N TYR A 357 13.12 15.26 13.05
CA TYR A 357 13.87 16.53 13.01
C TYR A 357 13.35 17.51 14.06
N LYS A 358 12.05 17.83 14.05
CA LYS A 358 11.49 18.78 15.01
C LYS A 358 11.53 18.27 16.44
N GLN A 359 11.23 17.00 16.69
CA GLN A 359 11.19 16.49 18.08
C GLN A 359 12.59 16.32 18.69
N VAL A 360 13.55 15.83 17.90
CA VAL A 360 14.87 15.39 18.41
C VAL A 360 15.96 16.43 18.14
N LEU A 361 15.97 17.05 16.95
CA LEU A 361 17.06 17.94 16.52
C LEU A 361 16.75 19.43 16.75
N LYS A 362 15.56 19.91 16.39
CA LYS A 362 15.22 21.35 16.44
C LYS A 362 13.75 21.61 16.80
N LYS A 363 13.48 21.77 18.10
CA LYS A 363 12.12 21.87 18.69
C LYS A 363 11.34 23.12 18.27
N ASP A 364 12.05 24.17 17.89
CA ASP A 364 11.52 25.47 17.47
C ASP A 364 11.52 25.66 15.94
N ALA A 365 11.69 24.57 15.17
CA ALA A 365 11.67 24.62 13.71
C ALA A 365 10.36 25.22 13.18
N THR A 366 10.48 26.16 12.25
CA THR A 366 9.33 26.82 11.61
C THR A 366 8.65 25.87 10.63
N SER A 367 7.39 26.15 10.28
CA SER A 367 6.65 25.34 9.29
C SER A 367 7.36 25.30 7.93
N GLU A 368 8.02 26.38 7.52
CA GLU A 368 8.77 26.42 6.26
C GLU A 368 10.02 25.52 6.31
N GLU A 369 10.72 25.51 7.45
CA GLU A 369 11.90 24.65 7.66
C GLU A 369 11.51 23.17 7.66
N ILE A 370 10.41 22.81 8.32
CA ILE A 370 9.87 21.44 8.35
C ILE A 370 9.56 20.96 6.92
N VAL A 371 8.87 21.77 6.11
CA VAL A 371 8.56 21.40 4.71
C VAL A 371 9.85 21.22 3.90
N ARG A 372 10.87 22.08 4.11
CA ARG A 372 12.15 21.98 3.41
C ARG A 372 12.91 20.70 3.77
N VAL A 373 12.97 20.35 5.06
CA VAL A 373 13.58 19.10 5.54
C VAL A 373 12.84 17.89 4.99
N GLY A 374 11.51 17.93 4.98
CA GLY A 374 10.68 16.88 4.42
C GLY A 374 10.98 16.62 2.93
N ARG A 375 11.08 17.68 2.12
CA ARG A 375 11.45 17.55 0.69
C ARG A 375 12.85 16.97 0.49
N PHE A 376 13.82 17.36 1.33
CA PHE A 376 15.16 16.79 1.27
C PHE A 376 15.17 15.30 1.64
N ALA A 377 14.38 14.90 2.63
CA ALA A 377 14.21 13.51 3.03
C ALA A 377 13.65 12.65 1.88
N VAL A 378 12.65 13.15 1.14
CA VAL A 378 12.09 12.48 -0.05
C VAL A 378 13.17 12.15 -1.06
N VAL A 379 14.05 13.11 -1.36
CA VAL A 379 15.15 12.91 -2.33
C VAL A 379 16.12 11.83 -1.84
N ILE A 380 16.54 11.90 -0.57
CA ILE A 380 17.46 10.90 0.00
C ILE A 380 16.85 9.50 -0.04
N ILE A 381 15.60 9.35 0.43
CA ILE A 381 14.91 8.06 0.48
C ILE A 381 14.75 7.50 -0.93
N SER A 382 14.42 8.34 -1.91
CA SER A 382 14.31 7.94 -3.31
C SER A 382 15.63 7.45 -3.88
N LEU A 383 16.76 8.08 -3.55
CA LEU A 383 18.09 7.64 -3.99
C LEU A 383 18.50 6.30 -3.37
N ILE A 384 18.18 6.07 -2.09
CA ILE A 384 18.46 4.79 -1.45
C ILE A 384 17.52 3.70 -2.02
N ALA A 385 16.24 4.00 -2.22
CA ALA A 385 15.29 3.08 -2.84
C ALA A 385 15.68 2.72 -4.28
N LEU A 386 16.21 3.68 -5.03
CA LEU A 386 16.78 3.48 -6.37
C LEU A 386 17.95 2.51 -6.31
N PHE A 387 18.89 2.68 -5.38
CA PHE A 387 20.00 1.76 -5.19
C PHE A 387 19.52 0.32 -4.92
N LEU A 388 18.51 0.15 -4.07
CA LEU A 388 17.90 -1.17 -3.83
C LEU A 388 17.21 -1.74 -5.07
N ALA A 389 16.59 -0.89 -5.88
CA ALA A 389 15.87 -1.28 -7.09
C ALA A 389 16.78 -1.68 -8.26
N MET A 390 18.10 -1.47 -8.16
CA MET A 390 19.05 -1.86 -9.21
C MET A 390 19.27 -3.37 -9.32
N THR A 391 18.69 -4.18 -8.43
CA THR A 391 18.82 -5.64 -8.47
C THR A 391 17.73 -6.24 -9.39
N PRO A 392 18.07 -6.75 -10.59
CA PRO A 392 17.09 -7.11 -11.61
C PRO A 392 16.14 -8.25 -11.21
N ASP A 393 16.63 -9.18 -10.40
CA ASP A 393 15.87 -10.37 -9.97
C ASP A 393 14.87 -10.08 -8.83
N SER A 394 14.71 -8.82 -8.45
CA SER A 394 13.78 -8.43 -7.39
C SER A 394 12.33 -8.59 -7.86
N SER A 395 11.54 -9.39 -7.12
CA SER A 395 10.08 -9.44 -7.29
C SER A 395 9.44 -8.20 -6.67
N VAL A 396 8.54 -7.56 -7.42
CA VAL A 396 7.71 -6.46 -6.90
C VAL A 396 6.86 -6.99 -5.74
N LEU A 397 6.19 -8.13 -5.91
CA LEU A 397 5.36 -8.74 -4.87
C LEU A 397 6.16 -9.06 -3.60
N GLY A 398 7.39 -9.58 -3.74
CA GLY A 398 8.26 -9.91 -2.60
C GLY A 398 8.70 -8.70 -1.78
N LEU A 399 9.13 -7.62 -2.45
CA LEU A 399 9.52 -6.38 -1.78
C LEU A 399 8.32 -5.71 -1.06
N VAL A 400 7.15 -5.71 -1.71
CA VAL A 400 5.92 -5.22 -1.08
C VAL A 400 5.56 -6.06 0.13
N SER A 401 5.58 -7.40 0.01
CA SER A 401 5.30 -8.34 1.10
C SER A 401 6.11 -8.00 2.35
N TYR A 402 7.42 -7.85 2.20
CA TYR A 402 8.31 -7.57 3.33
C TYR A 402 7.98 -6.24 4.03
N ALA A 403 7.80 -5.16 3.25
CA ALA A 403 7.43 -3.87 3.81
C ALA A 403 6.04 -3.91 4.45
N TRP A 404 5.08 -4.57 3.80
CA TRP A 404 3.71 -4.73 4.24
C TRP A 404 3.62 -5.44 5.60
N ALA A 405 4.38 -6.52 5.77
CA ALA A 405 4.52 -7.22 7.04
C ALA A 405 5.13 -6.33 8.14
N GLY A 406 6.18 -5.59 7.79
CA GLY A 406 6.83 -4.59 8.65
C GLY A 406 5.84 -3.63 9.30
N PHE A 407 5.04 -2.95 8.47
CA PHE A 407 4.01 -2.03 8.92
C PHE A 407 2.91 -2.74 9.73
N GLY A 408 2.41 -3.86 9.21
CA GLY A 408 1.36 -4.64 9.85
C GLY A 408 1.71 -5.07 11.27
N ALA A 409 2.91 -5.61 11.47
CA ALA A 409 3.38 -6.08 12.76
C ALA A 409 3.73 -4.93 13.74
N ALA A 410 4.43 -3.90 13.26
CA ALA A 410 4.84 -2.79 14.12
C ALA A 410 3.64 -1.94 14.57
N PHE A 411 2.70 -1.64 13.66
CA PHE A 411 1.64 -0.68 13.94
C PHE A 411 0.25 -1.28 14.08
N GLY A 412 -0.05 -2.41 13.42
CA GLY A 412 -1.41 -2.96 13.38
C GLY A 412 -2.00 -3.22 14.77
N PRO A 413 -1.38 -4.06 15.61
CA PRO A 413 -1.83 -4.30 16.98
C PRO A 413 -1.86 -3.03 17.84
N ALA A 414 -0.83 -2.19 17.71
CA ALA A 414 -0.73 -0.94 18.48
C ALA A 414 -1.89 0.01 18.18
N ILE A 415 -2.24 0.16 16.90
CA ILE A 415 -3.37 0.99 16.46
C ILE A 415 -4.68 0.38 16.92
N VAL A 416 -4.95 -0.89 16.60
CA VAL A 416 -6.24 -1.51 16.97
C VAL A 416 -6.45 -1.46 18.49
N LEU A 417 -5.47 -1.87 19.29
CA LEU A 417 -5.64 -1.85 20.75
C LEU A 417 -5.75 -0.42 21.29
N SER A 418 -5.05 0.56 20.73
CA SER A 418 -5.16 1.96 21.18
C SER A 418 -6.57 2.56 21.02
N LEU A 419 -7.32 2.07 20.01
CA LEU A 419 -8.67 2.53 19.66
C LEU A 419 -9.78 1.88 20.49
N TYR A 420 -9.51 0.77 21.18
CA TYR A 420 -10.52 -0.02 21.90
C TYR A 420 -10.19 -0.26 23.37
N TRP A 421 -8.90 -0.28 23.74
CA TRP A 421 -8.47 -0.68 25.08
C TRP A 421 -8.02 0.53 25.91
N SER A 422 -8.89 0.95 26.82
CA SER A 422 -8.65 2.09 27.72
C SER A 422 -7.46 1.87 28.66
N ARG A 423 -7.17 0.62 29.05
CA ARG A 423 -6.07 0.25 29.95
C ARG A 423 -4.70 0.16 29.27
N MET A 424 -4.64 0.19 27.94
CA MET A 424 -3.36 0.22 27.22
C MET A 424 -2.55 1.45 27.67
N ASN A 425 -1.28 1.25 28.00
CA ASN A 425 -0.39 2.31 28.46
C ASN A 425 0.79 2.54 27.49
N ARG A 426 1.58 3.59 27.76
CA ARG A 426 2.72 4.00 26.94
C ARG A 426 3.72 2.86 26.72
N ASN A 427 4.07 2.13 27.76
CA ASN A 427 5.12 1.10 27.69
C ASN A 427 4.65 -0.11 26.91
N GLY A 428 3.37 -0.49 27.04
CA GLY A 428 2.75 -1.51 26.20
C GLY A 428 2.76 -1.14 24.73
N ALA A 429 2.38 0.10 24.39
CA ALA A 429 2.44 0.59 23.02
C ALA A 429 3.86 0.52 22.43
N LEU A 430 4.85 0.98 23.19
CA LEU A 430 6.26 0.97 22.79
C LEU A 430 6.78 -0.46 22.59
N ALA A 431 6.48 -1.37 23.52
CA ALA A 431 6.88 -2.76 23.44
C ALA A 431 6.28 -3.46 22.21
N GLY A 432 5.00 -3.23 21.92
CA GLY A 432 4.35 -3.74 20.71
C GLY A 432 5.03 -3.33 19.43
N ILE A 433 5.29 -2.02 19.27
CA ILE A 433 5.92 -1.46 18.06
C ILE A 433 7.31 -2.06 17.86
N VAL A 434 8.13 -2.09 18.92
CA VAL A 434 9.49 -2.62 18.85
C VAL A 434 9.47 -4.12 18.56
N VAL A 435 8.70 -4.90 19.33
CA VAL A 435 8.66 -6.36 19.15
C VAL A 435 8.10 -6.74 17.78
N GLY A 436 7.04 -6.08 17.33
CA GLY A 436 6.47 -6.31 16.00
C GLY A 436 7.50 -6.04 14.90
N GLY A 437 8.11 -4.84 14.89
CA GLY A 437 9.10 -4.48 13.88
C GLY A 437 10.36 -5.34 13.90
N VAL A 438 10.89 -5.66 15.08
CA VAL A 438 12.07 -6.54 15.22
C VAL A 438 11.75 -7.97 14.80
N THR A 439 10.53 -8.46 15.08
CA THR A 439 10.12 -9.82 14.66
C THR A 439 10.21 -9.95 13.15
N ILE A 440 9.78 -8.96 12.38
CA ILE A 440 9.87 -9.00 10.91
C ILE A 440 11.33 -9.14 10.44
N VAL A 441 12.23 -8.34 10.99
CA VAL A 441 13.65 -8.36 10.61
C VAL A 441 14.30 -9.70 10.97
N MET A 442 14.02 -10.22 12.17
CA MET A 442 14.61 -11.46 12.67
C MET A 442 14.01 -12.70 12.01
N TRP A 443 12.69 -12.75 11.88
CA TRP A 443 11.96 -13.90 11.33
C TRP A 443 12.33 -14.15 9.87
N LYS A 444 12.56 -13.08 9.10
CA LYS A 444 12.96 -13.20 7.68
C LYS A 444 14.28 -13.94 7.46
N GLN A 445 15.13 -14.02 8.49
CA GLN A 445 16.42 -14.72 8.43
C GLN A 445 16.31 -16.21 8.82
N LEU A 446 15.15 -16.64 9.31
CA LEU A 446 14.90 -18.01 9.76
C LEU A 446 14.24 -18.80 8.63
N THR A 447 14.52 -20.10 8.55
CA THR A 447 13.97 -20.99 7.54
C THR A 447 13.60 -22.35 8.13
N GLY A 448 12.63 -23.02 7.51
CA GLY A 448 12.23 -24.39 7.81
C GLY A 448 11.01 -24.49 8.73
N GLY A 449 10.06 -25.35 8.33
CA GLY A 449 8.90 -25.68 9.14
C GLY A 449 8.06 -24.43 9.42
N TRP A 450 7.73 -24.17 10.68
CA TRP A 450 6.94 -23.00 11.06
C TRP A 450 7.62 -21.66 10.76
N PHE A 451 8.94 -21.61 10.58
CA PHE A 451 9.63 -20.38 10.21
C PHE A 451 9.33 -19.94 8.77
N ASP A 452 8.80 -20.84 7.93
CA ASP A 452 8.40 -20.52 6.56
C ASP A 452 7.05 -19.79 6.49
N VAL A 453 6.34 -19.63 7.62
CA VAL A 453 5.13 -18.80 7.66
C VAL A 453 5.49 -17.35 7.41
N TYR A 454 4.65 -16.66 6.64
CA TYR A 454 4.80 -15.24 6.36
C TYR A 454 4.97 -14.45 7.65
N GLU A 455 6.06 -13.69 7.71
CA GLU A 455 6.58 -13.00 8.91
C GLU A 455 5.54 -12.09 9.60
N ILE A 456 4.52 -11.62 8.88
CA ILE A 456 3.45 -10.79 9.46
C ILE A 456 2.67 -11.52 10.56
N VAL A 457 2.46 -12.84 10.44
CA VAL A 457 1.65 -13.64 11.35
C VAL A 457 2.27 -13.66 12.76
N PRO A 458 3.51 -14.16 12.95
CA PRO A 458 4.18 -14.10 14.24
C PRO A 458 4.44 -12.67 14.68
N GLY A 459 4.74 -11.74 13.75
CA GLY A 459 4.97 -10.33 14.07
C GLY A 459 3.77 -9.67 14.75
N ILE A 460 2.57 -9.88 14.22
CA ILE A 460 1.32 -9.36 14.81
C ILE A 460 1.02 -10.04 16.14
N ILE A 461 1.21 -11.36 16.25
CA ILE A 461 0.96 -12.12 17.48
C ILE A 461 1.89 -11.63 18.60
N PHE A 462 3.20 -11.55 18.34
CA PHE A 462 4.18 -11.12 19.35
C PHE A 462 4.02 -9.66 19.72
N SER A 463 3.67 -8.79 18.75
CA SER A 463 3.32 -7.40 19.01
C SER A 463 2.10 -7.28 19.93
N ALA A 464 1.00 -7.98 19.62
CA ALA A 464 -0.22 -7.96 20.43
C ALA A 464 0.02 -8.51 21.86
N ILE A 465 0.72 -9.65 21.99
CA ILE A 465 1.08 -10.22 23.29
C ILE A 465 1.93 -9.24 24.09
N SER A 466 2.94 -8.63 23.46
CA SER A 466 3.82 -7.66 24.13
C SER A 466 3.04 -6.43 24.61
N ILE A 467 2.10 -5.92 23.82
CA ILE A 467 1.24 -4.80 24.24
C ILE A 467 0.45 -5.17 25.49
N VAL A 468 -0.21 -6.33 25.48
CA VAL A 468 -1.06 -6.78 26.58
C VAL A 468 -0.22 -7.04 27.83
N VAL A 469 0.82 -7.87 27.74
CA VAL A 469 1.67 -8.24 28.87
C VAL A 469 2.33 -7.01 29.46
N VAL A 470 2.97 -6.17 28.64
CA VAL A 470 3.69 -4.98 29.15
C VAL A 470 2.72 -3.96 29.74
N SER A 471 1.53 -3.76 29.16
CA SER A 471 0.52 -2.85 29.75
C SER A 471 -0.05 -3.34 31.08
N LEU A 472 -0.03 -4.64 31.34
CA LEU A 472 -0.54 -5.22 32.60
C LEU A 472 0.52 -5.23 33.70
N ILE A 473 1.79 -5.43 33.35
CA ILE A 473 2.90 -5.45 34.33
C ILE A 473 3.47 -4.07 34.62
N THR A 474 3.40 -3.14 33.65
CA THR A 474 3.72 -1.73 33.89
C THR A 474 2.42 -1.03 34.28
N GLY A 475 2.45 -0.17 35.29
CA GLY A 475 1.25 0.37 35.95
C GLY A 475 0.16 0.94 35.03
N GLU A 476 -1.04 1.14 35.58
CA GLU A 476 -2.17 1.66 34.81
C GLU A 476 -1.87 3.00 34.12
N PRO A 477 -2.53 3.30 32.99
CA PRO A 477 -2.35 4.58 32.31
C PRO A 477 -2.76 5.74 33.22
N GLU A 478 -2.10 6.88 33.03
CA GLU A 478 -2.40 8.11 33.76
C GLU A 478 -3.89 8.48 33.68
N GLU A 479 -4.40 9.14 34.72
CA GLU A 479 -5.80 9.57 34.79
C GLU A 479 -6.18 10.52 33.63
N SER A 480 -5.22 11.35 33.20
CA SER A 480 -5.35 12.21 32.01
C SER A 480 -5.60 11.39 30.73
N VAL A 481 -4.89 10.28 30.56
CA VAL A 481 -4.99 9.36 29.42
C VAL A 481 -6.33 8.62 29.44
N LYS A 482 -6.81 8.18 30.60
CA LYS A 482 -8.14 7.57 30.76
C LYS A 482 -9.26 8.56 30.41
N LYS A 483 -9.21 9.78 30.96
CA LYS A 483 -10.18 10.85 30.63
C LYS A 483 -10.17 11.24 29.16
N GLN A 484 -9.00 11.27 28.52
CA GLN A 484 -8.89 11.51 27.08
C GLN A 484 -9.60 10.39 26.28
N HIS A 485 -9.47 9.13 26.70
CA HIS A 485 -10.16 8.01 26.07
C HIS A 485 -11.69 8.08 26.24
N GLU A 486 -12.16 8.44 27.43
CA GLU A 486 -13.59 8.68 27.67
C GLU A 486 -14.15 9.84 26.82
N LYS A 487 -13.37 10.92 26.66
CA LYS A 487 -13.73 12.03 25.77
C LYS A 487 -13.85 11.56 24.32
N PHE A 488 -12.91 10.73 23.86
CA PHE A 488 -12.96 10.11 22.54
C PHE A 488 -14.23 9.27 22.34
N GLU A 489 -14.58 8.42 23.30
CA GLU A 489 -15.78 7.56 23.23
C GLU A 489 -17.07 8.40 23.17
N LYS A 490 -17.14 9.53 23.87
CA LYS A 490 -18.25 10.50 23.72
C LYS A 490 -18.30 11.12 22.32
N GLN A 491 -17.14 11.57 21.83
CA GLN A 491 -17.03 12.17 20.50
C GLN A 491 -17.32 11.20 19.35
N LEU A 492 -17.24 9.88 19.56
CA LEU A 492 -17.65 8.89 18.56
C LEU A 492 -19.14 8.97 18.21
N VAL A 493 -19.95 9.38 19.18
CA VAL A 493 -21.41 9.57 19.04
C VAL A 493 -21.71 10.99 18.57
N GLU A 494 -21.05 11.99 19.13
CA GLU A 494 -21.30 13.41 18.82
C GLU A 494 -20.89 13.79 17.38
N LEU A 495 -19.86 13.14 16.84
CA LEU A 495 -19.34 13.42 15.49
C LEU A 495 -19.90 12.47 14.41
N ASP A 496 -20.88 11.61 14.75
CA ASP A 496 -21.43 10.62 13.83
C ASP A 496 -22.29 11.21 12.70
#